data_AF-A0A3Q0RMH3-F1
#
_entry.id   AF-A0A3Q0RMH3-F1
#
_cell.length_a   1.000
_cell.length_b   1.000
_cell.length_c   1.000
_cell.angle_alpha   90.00
_cell.angle_beta   90.00
_cell.angle_gamma   90.00
#
_symmetry.space_group_name_H-M   'P 1'
#
loop_
_entity.id
_entity.type
_entity.pdbx_description
1 polymer ?
#
loop_
_entity_poly.entity_id
_entity_poly.type
_entity_poly.pdbx_seq_one_letter_code
_entity_poly.pdbx_strand_id
1 'polypeptide(L)'
;QKRNLGNSRVFICVHASCPIELSPSSVAVRYGDPVSVNCSTTVSHHGIGWEASYGGTGAEEVNQLSWTLENLTEWDISPSCFINPADSEQCMENLKIVVYTFPEKIQISSSNGSNGQMTEGKEYDIICEIPNIAPVQNLTVKWYKGDRIIKSDTFENTTFKHSVNASPRLSFKPSRQDSGARFRCEAQMDLRPVGPHFNVSSKEYNITVFCKYILNYCTYHLLGYSHILKFCLRTPRCASTALKTPNSTRIMGM
;
A
#
# COMPACT_ATOMS: atom_id res chain seq x y z
N GLN A 1 -11.93 -76.29 1.01
CA GLN A 1 -12.97 -75.66 0.18
C GLN A 1 -12.55 -74.21 -0.09
N LYS A 2 -12.56 -73.78 -1.35
CA LYS A 2 -11.82 -72.63 -1.91
C LYS A 2 -12.13 -71.30 -1.19
N ARG A 3 -11.07 -70.59 -0.77
CA ARG A 3 -11.13 -69.16 -0.44
C ARG A 3 -11.28 -68.39 -1.76
N ASN A 4 -12.44 -67.80 -2.00
CA ASN A 4 -12.64 -66.85 -3.09
C ASN A 4 -11.97 -65.52 -2.73
N LEU A 5 -10.90 -65.16 -3.44
CA LEU A 5 -10.42 -63.78 -3.49
C LEU A 5 -11.42 -62.97 -4.32
N GLY A 6 -12.29 -62.23 -3.64
CA GLY A 6 -13.10 -61.18 -4.26
C GLY A 6 -12.17 -60.03 -4.66
N ASN A 7 -11.98 -59.86 -5.97
CA ASN A 7 -11.18 -58.80 -6.56
C ASN A 7 -11.89 -57.45 -6.33
N SER A 8 -11.54 -56.76 -5.25
CA SER A 8 -12.04 -55.42 -4.97
C SER A 8 -11.38 -54.46 -5.97
N ARG A 9 -12.12 -54.11 -7.04
CA ARG A 9 -11.73 -53.02 -7.93
C ARG A 9 -11.83 -51.73 -7.15
N VAL A 10 -10.67 -51.24 -6.69
CA VAL A 10 -10.53 -49.88 -6.19
C VAL A 10 -10.72 -48.96 -7.38
N PHE A 11 -11.90 -48.33 -7.48
CA PHE A 11 -12.11 -47.21 -8.39
C PHE A 11 -11.38 -46.02 -7.81
N ILE A 12 -10.21 -45.71 -8.36
CA ILE A 12 -9.55 -44.43 -8.15
C ILE A 12 -10.36 -43.43 -8.98
N CYS A 13 -11.32 -42.74 -8.35
CA CYS A 13 -11.93 -41.56 -8.93
C CYS A 13 -10.86 -40.47 -8.96
N VAL A 14 -10.09 -40.42 -10.06
CA VAL A 14 -9.39 -39.21 -10.44
C VAL A 14 -10.51 -38.20 -10.66
N HIS A 15 -10.61 -37.17 -9.82
CA HIS A 15 -11.52 -36.05 -10.08
C HIS A 15 -11.17 -35.53 -11.47
N ALA A 16 -12.01 -35.80 -12.46
CA ALA A 16 -11.83 -35.28 -13.80
C ALA A 16 -11.94 -33.76 -13.70
N SER A 17 -10.90 -33.04 -14.15
CA SER A 17 -10.96 -31.59 -14.30
C SER A 17 -12.14 -31.23 -15.20
N CYS A 18 -12.81 -30.12 -14.92
CA CYS A 18 -13.92 -29.70 -15.76
C CYS A 18 -13.41 -29.44 -17.19
N PRO A 19 -14.06 -29.95 -18.26
CA PRO A 19 -13.53 -29.91 -19.62
C PRO A 19 -13.80 -28.56 -20.30
N ILE A 20 -13.42 -27.47 -19.62
CA ILE A 20 -13.48 -26.11 -20.12
C ILE A 20 -12.15 -25.39 -19.90
N GLU A 21 -11.83 -24.47 -20.79
CA GLU A 21 -10.64 -23.64 -20.73
C GLU A 21 -11.03 -22.17 -20.71
N LEU A 22 -10.51 -21.45 -19.70
CA LEU A 22 -10.65 -20.00 -19.57
C LEU A 22 -9.46 -19.30 -20.22
N SER A 23 -9.72 -18.35 -21.13
CA SER A 23 -8.71 -17.56 -21.81
C SER A 23 -9.03 -16.06 -21.70
N PRO A 24 -8.24 -15.29 -20.93
CA PRO A 24 -7.19 -15.74 -20.01
C PRO A 24 -7.74 -16.50 -18.79
N SER A 25 -6.90 -17.32 -18.14
CA SER A 25 -7.29 -18.11 -16.94
C SER A 25 -7.31 -17.29 -15.65
N SER A 26 -6.71 -16.10 -15.66
CA SER A 26 -6.83 -15.09 -14.62
C SER A 26 -6.67 -13.69 -15.22
N VAL A 27 -7.30 -12.68 -14.59
CA VAL A 27 -7.30 -11.31 -15.11
C VAL A 27 -7.26 -10.29 -13.96
N ALA A 28 -6.44 -9.25 -14.08
CA ALA A 28 -6.50 -8.07 -13.23
C ALA A 28 -7.13 -6.91 -13.99
N VAL A 29 -8.19 -6.32 -13.46
CA VAL A 29 -8.99 -5.28 -14.11
C VAL A 29 -9.06 -4.06 -13.21
N ARG A 30 -8.80 -2.88 -13.75
CA ARG A 30 -8.98 -1.63 -13.00
C ARG A 30 -10.48 -1.39 -12.81
N TYR A 31 -10.88 -0.94 -11.64
CA TYR A 31 -12.29 -0.62 -11.38
C TYR A 31 -12.82 0.39 -12.40
N GLY A 32 -13.93 0.05 -13.05
CA GLY A 32 -14.58 0.82 -14.11
C GLY A 32 -14.09 0.53 -15.53
N ASP A 33 -13.01 -0.24 -15.71
CA ASP A 33 -12.52 -0.63 -17.03
C ASP A 33 -13.31 -1.83 -17.60
N PRO A 34 -13.35 -2.01 -18.94
CA PRO A 34 -13.94 -3.17 -19.57
C PRO A 34 -13.13 -4.45 -19.31
N VAL A 35 -13.81 -5.59 -19.35
CA VAL A 35 -13.19 -6.91 -19.25
C VAL A 35 -13.88 -7.89 -20.19
N SER A 36 -13.10 -8.78 -20.81
CA SER A 36 -13.62 -9.90 -21.58
C SER A 36 -12.78 -11.14 -21.30
N VAL A 37 -13.44 -12.24 -20.93
CA VAL A 37 -12.81 -13.54 -20.74
C VAL A 37 -13.60 -14.60 -21.48
N ASN A 38 -12.88 -15.46 -22.17
CA ASN A 38 -13.46 -16.47 -23.01
C ASN A 38 -13.48 -17.83 -22.32
N CYS A 39 -14.60 -18.53 -22.39
CA CYS A 39 -14.72 -19.92 -21.96
C CYS A 39 -14.90 -20.80 -23.19
N SER A 40 -14.13 -21.87 -23.29
CA SER A 40 -14.15 -22.76 -24.45
C SER A 40 -14.11 -24.23 -24.06
N THR A 41 -14.63 -25.08 -24.92
CA THR A 41 -14.67 -26.53 -24.72
C THR A 41 -14.55 -27.27 -26.05
N THR A 42 -14.12 -28.52 -25.97
CA THR A 42 -14.00 -29.43 -27.12
C THR A 42 -14.82 -30.70 -26.95
N VAL A 43 -15.53 -30.85 -25.84
CA VAL A 43 -16.34 -32.06 -25.57
C VAL A 43 -17.78 -31.86 -26.02
N SER A 44 -18.51 -32.95 -26.21
CA SER A 44 -19.95 -32.90 -26.43
C SER A 44 -20.68 -32.39 -25.18
N HIS A 45 -21.60 -31.44 -25.35
CA HIS A 45 -22.34 -30.81 -24.26
C HIS A 45 -23.72 -30.33 -24.70
N HIS A 46 -24.59 -30.09 -23.71
CA HIS A 46 -25.89 -29.45 -23.83
C HIS A 46 -25.87 -27.95 -23.52
N GLY A 47 -24.66 -27.37 -23.42
CA GLY A 47 -24.44 -25.93 -23.40
C GLY A 47 -23.33 -25.51 -22.42
N ILE A 48 -22.77 -24.33 -22.68
CA ILE A 48 -21.87 -23.62 -21.77
C ILE A 48 -22.48 -22.26 -21.41
N GLY A 49 -22.13 -21.73 -20.24
CA GLY A 49 -22.64 -20.45 -19.76
C GLY A 49 -21.78 -19.84 -18.66
N TRP A 50 -22.09 -18.62 -18.28
CA TRP A 50 -21.41 -17.89 -17.21
C TRP A 50 -22.35 -17.60 -16.05
N GLU A 51 -21.97 -18.02 -14.85
CA GLU A 51 -22.64 -17.65 -13.61
C GLU A 51 -21.87 -16.51 -12.94
N ALA A 52 -22.53 -15.37 -12.72
CA ALA A 52 -21.93 -14.19 -12.09
C ALA A 52 -23.02 -13.31 -11.48
N SER A 53 -22.68 -12.52 -10.45
CA SER A 53 -23.59 -11.50 -9.90
C SER A 53 -24.00 -10.44 -10.92
N TYR A 54 -23.15 -10.20 -11.93
CA TYR A 54 -23.42 -9.30 -13.06
C TYR A 54 -22.83 -9.87 -14.36
N GLY A 55 -23.58 -9.74 -15.46
CA GLY A 55 -23.17 -10.23 -16.78
C GLY A 55 -23.20 -11.75 -16.96
N GLY A 56 -23.89 -12.49 -16.07
CA GLY A 56 -24.11 -13.92 -16.27
C GLY A 56 -24.91 -14.20 -17.55
N THR A 57 -24.72 -15.38 -18.11
CA THR A 57 -25.39 -15.83 -19.34
C THR A 57 -26.16 -17.13 -19.08
N GLY A 58 -27.14 -17.39 -19.94
CA GLY A 58 -27.76 -18.73 -20.00
C GLY A 58 -26.81 -19.76 -20.59
N ALA A 59 -27.24 -21.03 -20.58
CA ALA A 59 -26.55 -22.09 -21.30
C ALA A 59 -26.79 -21.94 -22.82
N GLU A 60 -25.71 -21.94 -23.59
CA GLU A 60 -25.74 -21.87 -25.05
C GLU A 60 -24.97 -23.05 -25.66
N GLU A 61 -25.53 -23.67 -26.70
CA GLU A 61 -24.90 -24.77 -27.44
C GLU A 61 -23.83 -24.26 -28.42
N VAL A 62 -22.80 -23.62 -27.87
CA VAL A 62 -21.63 -23.11 -28.58
C VAL A 62 -20.36 -23.69 -27.96
N ASN A 63 -19.32 -23.90 -28.76
CA ASN A 63 -18.03 -24.40 -28.24
C ASN A 63 -17.23 -23.31 -27.48
N GLN A 64 -17.65 -22.06 -27.59
CA GLN A 64 -16.96 -20.92 -27.03
C GLN A 64 -17.95 -19.79 -26.70
N LEU A 65 -17.86 -19.26 -25.48
CA LEU A 65 -18.71 -18.18 -25.01
C LEU A 65 -17.91 -17.21 -24.13
N SER A 66 -17.93 -15.93 -24.47
CA SER A 66 -17.18 -14.90 -23.74
C SER A 66 -18.07 -14.15 -22.75
N TRP A 67 -17.59 -14.02 -21.52
CA TRP A 67 -18.13 -13.09 -20.54
C TRP A 67 -17.50 -11.72 -20.74
N THR A 68 -18.31 -10.72 -21.05
CA THR A 68 -17.84 -9.37 -21.37
C THR A 68 -18.66 -8.34 -20.61
N LEU A 69 -17.95 -7.39 -19.98
CA LEU A 69 -18.54 -6.23 -19.33
C LEU A 69 -17.90 -4.96 -19.90
N GLU A 70 -18.72 -3.95 -20.20
CA GLU A 70 -18.22 -2.64 -20.64
C GLU A 70 -17.53 -1.89 -19.49
N ASN A 71 -18.08 -1.97 -18.27
CA ASN A 71 -17.51 -1.35 -17.08
C ASN A 71 -17.63 -2.30 -15.90
N LEU A 72 -16.51 -2.71 -15.30
CA LEU A 72 -16.52 -3.54 -14.10
C LEU A 72 -16.59 -2.70 -12.82
N THR A 73 -17.76 -2.62 -12.21
CA THR A 73 -18.01 -1.81 -10.99
C THR A 73 -18.36 -2.62 -9.74
N GLU A 74 -18.28 -3.95 -9.81
CA GLU A 74 -18.56 -4.86 -8.69
C GLU A 74 -17.25 -5.39 -8.06
N TRP A 75 -17.03 -5.09 -6.78
CA TRP A 75 -15.79 -5.44 -6.07
C TRP A 75 -15.68 -6.91 -5.71
N ASP A 76 -16.82 -7.58 -5.49
CA ASP A 76 -16.91 -8.98 -5.09
C ASP A 76 -17.40 -9.90 -6.22
N ILE A 77 -17.26 -9.45 -7.46
CA ILE A 77 -17.53 -10.26 -8.65
C ILE A 77 -16.77 -11.59 -8.57
N SER A 78 -17.48 -12.68 -8.84
CA SER A 78 -16.96 -14.05 -8.83
C SER A 78 -17.56 -14.84 -9.99
N PRO A 79 -17.17 -14.52 -11.24
CA PRO A 79 -17.72 -15.19 -12.41
C PRO A 79 -17.15 -16.61 -12.55
N SER A 80 -18.02 -17.54 -12.91
CA SER A 80 -17.68 -18.95 -13.13
C SER A 80 -18.26 -19.40 -14.45
N CYS A 81 -17.46 -20.05 -15.29
CA CYS A 81 -17.98 -20.68 -16.50
C CYS A 81 -18.44 -22.09 -16.14
N PHE A 82 -19.66 -22.45 -16.53
CA PHE A 82 -20.19 -23.80 -16.37
C PHE A 82 -20.39 -24.49 -17.73
N ILE A 83 -20.40 -25.81 -17.70
CA ILE A 83 -20.71 -26.67 -18.85
C ILE A 83 -21.63 -27.81 -18.40
N ASN A 84 -22.51 -28.24 -19.30
CA ASN A 84 -23.35 -29.43 -19.14
C ASN A 84 -22.88 -30.52 -20.12
N PRO A 85 -21.87 -31.35 -19.79
CA PRO A 85 -21.37 -32.37 -20.71
C PRO A 85 -22.44 -33.43 -21.02
N ALA A 86 -22.39 -34.05 -22.19
CA ALA A 86 -23.38 -35.06 -22.58
C ALA A 86 -23.27 -36.37 -21.76
N ASP A 87 -22.05 -36.74 -21.35
CA ASP A 87 -21.74 -38.02 -20.72
C ASP A 87 -21.34 -37.89 -19.24
N SER A 88 -21.46 -36.69 -18.63
CA SER A 88 -21.10 -36.47 -17.24
C SER A 88 -21.97 -35.39 -16.58
N GLU A 89 -21.87 -35.30 -15.26
CA GLU A 89 -22.52 -34.24 -14.50
C GLU A 89 -21.98 -32.85 -14.88
N GLN A 90 -22.83 -31.84 -14.66
CA GLN A 90 -22.46 -30.43 -14.79
C GLN A 90 -21.26 -30.09 -13.91
N CYS A 91 -20.35 -29.27 -14.43
CA CYS A 91 -19.22 -28.73 -13.69
C CYS A 91 -18.96 -27.28 -14.08
N MET A 92 -18.07 -26.61 -13.32
CA MET A 92 -17.71 -25.22 -13.56
C MET A 92 -16.25 -24.95 -13.19
N GLU A 93 -15.70 -23.89 -13.77
CA GLU A 93 -14.39 -23.32 -13.45
C GLU A 93 -14.55 -21.86 -13.04
N ASN A 94 -13.95 -21.50 -11.90
CA ASN A 94 -14.02 -20.14 -11.37
C ASN A 94 -12.94 -19.27 -12.01
N LEU A 95 -13.31 -18.13 -12.59
CA LEU A 95 -12.35 -17.16 -13.08
C LEU A 95 -11.65 -16.46 -11.91
N LYS A 96 -10.32 -16.49 -11.92
CA LYS A 96 -9.50 -15.73 -10.97
C LYS A 96 -9.41 -14.27 -11.43
N ILE A 97 -10.24 -13.42 -10.87
CA ILE A 97 -10.28 -11.98 -11.17
C ILE A 97 -9.80 -11.14 -9.99
N VAL A 98 -8.97 -10.13 -10.27
CA VAL A 98 -8.53 -9.11 -9.29
C VAL A 98 -9.01 -7.75 -9.76
N VAL A 99 -9.97 -7.17 -9.04
CA VAL A 99 -10.41 -5.79 -9.28
C VAL A 99 -9.54 -4.84 -8.48
N TYR A 100 -8.93 -3.85 -9.12
CA TYR A 100 -7.96 -2.98 -8.47
C TYR A 100 -8.16 -1.49 -8.72
N THR A 101 -7.64 -0.69 -7.79
CA THR A 101 -7.45 0.76 -7.92
C THR A 101 -6.12 1.15 -7.30
N PHE A 102 -5.43 2.09 -7.92
CA PHE A 102 -4.18 2.64 -7.43
C PHE A 102 -4.09 4.13 -7.79
N PRO A 103 -3.71 5.01 -6.85
CA PRO A 103 -3.69 6.45 -7.09
C PRO A 103 -2.48 6.85 -7.95
N GLU A 104 -2.68 7.87 -8.78
CA GLU A 104 -1.58 8.48 -9.55
C GLU A 104 -0.69 9.38 -8.70
N LYS A 105 -1.22 9.89 -7.58
CA LYS A 105 -0.55 10.85 -6.70
C LYS A 105 -0.88 10.56 -5.25
N ILE A 106 0.13 10.71 -4.41
CA ILE A 106 0.03 10.61 -2.95
C ILE A 106 0.71 11.82 -2.32
N GLN A 107 0.36 12.12 -1.07
CA GLN A 107 0.87 13.31 -0.39
C GLN A 107 1.25 13.02 1.06
N ILE A 108 2.12 13.87 1.60
CA ILE A 108 2.48 13.85 3.01
C ILE A 108 1.74 14.98 3.73
N SER A 109 1.18 14.68 4.89
CA SER A 109 0.71 15.66 5.86
C SER A 109 1.41 15.47 7.21
N SER A 110 1.35 16.47 8.09
CA SER A 110 1.97 16.40 9.43
C SER A 110 1.08 17.02 10.50
N SER A 111 1.13 16.45 11.71
CA SER A 111 0.27 16.83 12.84
C SER A 111 0.44 18.28 13.33
N ASN A 112 1.54 18.95 12.99
CA ASN A 112 1.79 20.36 13.38
C ASN A 112 1.79 21.33 12.18
N GLY A 113 1.18 20.95 11.06
CA GLY A 113 1.03 21.76 9.86
C GLY A 113 1.97 21.36 8.72
N SER A 114 1.63 21.77 7.49
CA SER A 114 2.32 21.40 6.24
C SER A 114 3.63 22.14 5.99
N ASN A 115 4.10 22.98 6.92
CA ASN A 115 5.26 23.86 6.73
C ASN A 115 6.61 23.22 7.09
N GLY A 116 6.64 21.95 7.53
CA GLY A 116 7.90 21.27 7.85
C GLY A 116 8.61 21.80 9.09
N GLN A 117 7.98 22.66 9.89
CA GLN A 117 8.62 23.26 11.05
C GLN A 117 8.49 22.36 12.28
N MET A 118 9.63 21.91 12.80
CA MET A 118 9.67 20.99 13.94
C MET A 118 10.55 21.52 15.07
N THR A 119 10.20 21.21 16.31
CA THR A 119 10.98 21.56 17.50
C THR A 119 11.80 20.37 17.93
N GLU A 120 13.10 20.58 18.15
CA GLU A 120 14.03 19.56 18.66
C GLU A 120 13.44 18.83 19.87
N GLY A 121 13.43 17.50 19.81
CA GLY A 121 12.98 16.65 20.91
C GLY A 121 11.46 16.57 21.11
N LYS A 122 10.63 17.30 20.34
CA LYS A 122 9.17 17.10 20.32
C LYS A 122 8.82 16.02 19.30
N GLU A 123 7.90 15.12 19.63
CA GLU A 123 7.46 14.08 18.70
C GLU A 123 6.42 14.60 17.70
N TYR A 124 6.51 14.13 16.46
CA TYR A 124 5.64 14.50 15.34
C TYR A 124 5.20 13.22 14.62
N ASP A 125 3.96 13.24 14.11
CA ASP A 125 3.51 12.24 13.14
C ASP A 125 3.58 12.84 11.74
N ILE A 126 4.28 12.13 10.86
CA ILE A 126 4.28 12.37 9.42
C ILE A 126 3.36 11.30 8.82
N ILE A 127 2.32 11.73 8.10
CA ILE A 127 1.27 10.85 7.59
C ILE A 127 1.38 10.83 6.06
N CYS A 128 1.37 9.64 5.48
CA CYS A 128 1.31 9.46 4.04
C CYS A 128 -0.14 9.20 3.64
N GLU A 129 -0.75 10.11 2.89
CA GLU A 129 -2.14 10.02 2.46
C GLU A 129 -2.20 9.34 1.09
N ILE A 130 -2.80 8.16 1.06
CA ILE A 130 -2.88 7.29 -0.12
C ILE A 130 -4.36 6.99 -0.38
N PRO A 131 -5.03 7.73 -1.27
CA PRO A 131 -6.44 7.53 -1.54
C PRO A 131 -6.68 6.36 -2.50
N ASN A 132 -7.90 5.83 -2.48
CA ASN A 132 -8.45 4.93 -3.50
C ASN A 132 -7.59 3.71 -3.83
N ILE A 133 -7.33 2.87 -2.83
CA ILE A 133 -6.53 1.65 -2.94
C ILE A 133 -7.43 0.43 -2.80
N ALA A 134 -7.34 -0.48 -3.78
CA ALA A 134 -7.82 -1.86 -3.68
C ALA A 134 -6.99 -2.77 -4.59
N PRO A 135 -6.73 -4.03 -4.21
CA PRO A 135 -6.84 -4.57 -2.86
C PRO A 135 -5.78 -3.97 -1.92
N VAL A 136 -6.18 -3.53 -0.72
CA VAL A 136 -5.25 -2.88 0.22
C VAL A 136 -4.22 -3.86 0.81
N GLN A 137 -4.51 -5.15 0.89
CA GLN A 137 -3.57 -6.15 1.39
C GLN A 137 -2.30 -6.29 0.54
N ASN A 138 -2.36 -5.89 -0.72
CA ASN A 138 -1.21 -5.90 -1.63
C ASN A 138 -0.37 -4.62 -1.53
N LEU A 139 -0.76 -3.66 -0.68
CA LEU A 139 -0.05 -2.40 -0.48
C LEU A 139 1.15 -2.59 0.47
N THR A 140 2.29 -2.04 0.08
CA THR A 140 3.45 -1.80 0.94
C THR A 140 3.83 -0.32 0.86
N VAL A 141 4.09 0.31 2.00
CA VAL A 141 4.51 1.72 2.06
C VAL A 141 5.89 1.84 2.66
N LYS A 142 6.83 2.35 1.88
CA LYS A 142 8.22 2.57 2.29
C LYS A 142 8.44 4.04 2.60
N TRP A 143 8.98 4.30 3.78
CA TRP A 143 9.38 5.63 4.21
C TRP A 143 10.87 5.83 3.97
N TYR A 144 11.21 6.96 3.39
CA TYR A 144 12.59 7.35 3.15
C TYR A 144 12.93 8.64 3.87
N LYS A 145 14.17 8.73 4.32
CA LYS A 145 14.84 9.96 4.77
C LYS A 145 16.09 10.15 3.92
N GLY A 146 16.04 11.10 2.99
CA GLY A 146 16.94 11.12 1.83
C GLY A 146 16.73 9.85 1.00
N ASP A 147 17.81 9.12 0.72
CA ASP A 147 17.77 7.88 -0.07
C ASP A 147 17.68 6.61 0.78
N ARG A 148 17.59 6.74 2.10
CA ARG A 148 17.58 5.61 3.04
C ARG A 148 16.17 5.26 3.46
N ILE A 149 15.81 3.98 3.35
CA ILE A 149 14.57 3.44 3.91
C ILE A 149 14.68 3.45 5.44
N ILE A 150 13.70 4.03 6.11
CA ILE A 150 13.65 4.14 7.58
C ILE A 150 12.49 3.36 8.20
N LYS A 151 11.44 3.03 7.42
CA LYS A 151 10.29 2.23 7.86
C LYS A 151 9.61 1.60 6.65
N SER A 152 9.02 0.43 6.84
CA SER A 152 8.14 -0.22 5.87
C SER A 152 6.84 -0.63 6.57
N ASP A 153 5.71 -0.20 6.03
CA ASP A 153 4.37 -0.55 6.51
C ASP A 153 3.72 -1.54 5.52
N THR A 154 3.15 -2.63 6.04
CA THR A 154 2.42 -3.65 5.25
C THR A 154 0.98 -3.77 5.74
N PHE A 155 0.09 -4.23 4.86
CA PHE A 155 -1.37 -4.24 5.10
C PHE A 155 -2.00 -5.64 4.99
N GLU A 156 -1.18 -6.69 5.08
CA GLU A 156 -1.55 -8.09 4.81
C GLU A 156 -2.74 -8.62 5.62
N ASN A 157 -2.97 -8.10 6.84
CA ASN A 157 -4.07 -8.53 7.72
C ASN A 157 -5.43 -7.92 7.37
N THR A 158 -5.54 -7.21 6.25
CA THR A 158 -6.76 -6.51 5.83
C THR A 158 -7.44 -7.28 4.70
N THR A 159 -8.76 -7.43 4.73
CA THR A 159 -9.49 -8.23 3.71
C THR A 159 -10.53 -7.42 2.94
N PHE A 160 -10.46 -6.09 2.98
CA PHE A 160 -11.37 -5.23 2.25
C PHE A 160 -11.19 -5.41 0.74
N LYS A 161 -12.23 -5.90 0.08
CA LYS A 161 -12.28 -6.01 -1.38
C LYS A 161 -12.53 -4.67 -2.07
N HIS A 162 -13.15 -3.72 -1.36
CA HIS A 162 -13.47 -2.40 -1.90
C HIS A 162 -12.31 -1.40 -1.72
N SER A 163 -12.34 -0.35 -2.53
CA SER A 163 -11.40 0.77 -2.45
C SER A 163 -11.44 1.47 -1.08
N VAL A 164 -10.28 1.62 -0.45
CA VAL A 164 -10.09 2.31 0.83
C VAL A 164 -8.96 3.34 0.77
N ASN A 165 -8.96 4.28 1.69
CA ASN A 165 -7.87 5.23 1.87
C ASN A 165 -6.90 4.69 2.94
N ALA A 166 -5.61 4.66 2.64
CA ALA A 166 -4.56 4.30 3.60
C ALA A 166 -3.86 5.57 4.12
N SER A 167 -3.54 5.57 5.41
CA SER A 167 -2.87 6.68 6.10
C SER A 167 -1.78 6.22 7.08
N PRO A 168 -0.77 5.46 6.61
CA PRO A 168 0.33 5.03 7.47
C PRO A 168 1.04 6.23 8.08
N ARG A 169 1.53 6.04 9.30
CA ARG A 169 2.14 7.10 10.12
C ARG A 169 3.58 6.78 10.44
N LEU A 170 4.44 7.77 10.32
CA LEU A 170 5.82 7.77 10.78
C LEU A 170 5.94 8.71 11.98
N SER A 171 6.09 8.14 13.17
CA SER A 171 6.41 8.92 14.38
C SER A 171 7.90 9.27 14.38
N PHE A 172 8.20 10.56 14.47
CA PHE A 172 9.54 11.10 14.32
C PHE A 172 9.83 12.14 15.40
N LYS A 173 10.99 11.99 16.05
CA LYS A 173 11.51 12.92 17.05
C LYS A 173 12.80 13.57 16.50
N PRO A 174 12.77 14.85 16.09
CA PRO A 174 13.89 15.50 15.42
C PRO A 174 15.03 15.81 16.39
N SER A 175 16.24 15.60 15.90
CA SER A 175 17.50 16.09 16.47
C SER A 175 18.03 17.30 15.69
N ARG A 176 19.08 17.94 16.22
CA ARG A 176 19.74 19.08 15.55
C ARG A 176 20.29 18.74 14.17
N GLN A 177 20.71 17.50 13.98
CA GLN A 177 21.31 17.03 12.73
C GLN A 177 20.27 16.81 11.63
N ASP A 178 18.98 16.83 11.98
CA ASP A 178 17.88 16.53 11.07
C ASP A 178 17.33 17.77 10.35
N SER A 179 17.77 18.99 10.68
CA SER A 179 17.34 20.17 9.93
C SER A 179 17.82 20.08 8.48
N GLY A 180 16.91 20.31 7.55
CA GLY A 180 17.14 20.11 6.11
C GLY A 180 16.98 18.65 5.66
N ALA A 181 16.60 17.72 6.55
CA ALA A 181 16.25 16.37 6.14
C ALA A 181 14.99 16.39 5.26
N ARG A 182 14.95 15.44 4.32
CA ARG A 182 13.91 15.31 3.31
C ARG A 182 13.27 13.94 3.48
N PHE A 183 11.95 13.92 3.65
CA PHE A 183 11.18 12.69 3.76
C PHE A 183 10.38 12.44 2.50
N ARG A 184 10.21 11.17 2.13
CA ARG A 184 9.21 10.76 1.12
C ARG A 184 8.60 9.43 1.53
N CYS A 185 7.34 9.22 1.19
CA CYS A 185 6.72 7.91 1.25
C CYS A 185 6.54 7.39 -0.19
N GLU A 186 6.73 6.09 -0.36
CA GLU A 186 6.54 5.39 -1.61
C GLU A 186 5.54 4.26 -1.38
N ALA A 187 4.40 4.34 -2.07
CA ALA A 187 3.39 3.30 -2.08
C ALA A 187 3.68 2.33 -3.22
N GLN A 188 3.67 1.04 -2.92
CA GLN A 188 3.92 -0.05 -3.87
C GLN A 188 2.77 -1.06 -3.77
N MET A 189 2.19 -1.46 -4.90
CA MET A 189 1.17 -2.50 -4.96
C MET A 189 1.59 -3.58 -5.94
N ASP A 190 1.70 -4.81 -5.47
CA ASP A 190 2.09 -5.95 -6.31
C ASP A 190 0.91 -6.90 -6.53
N LEU A 191 0.41 -6.98 -7.77
CA LEU A 191 -0.68 -7.87 -8.17
C LEU A 191 -0.19 -9.08 -8.97
N ARG A 192 1.12 -9.29 -9.08
CA ARG A 192 1.68 -10.41 -9.85
C ARG A 192 1.33 -11.76 -9.20
N PRO A 193 1.19 -12.83 -10.00
CA PRO A 193 1.35 -12.89 -11.46
C PRO A 193 0.09 -12.46 -12.26
N VAL A 194 -1.04 -12.21 -11.59
CA VAL A 194 -2.34 -11.97 -12.25
C VAL A 194 -2.41 -10.56 -12.87
N GLY A 195 -1.70 -9.61 -12.28
CA GLY A 195 -1.76 -8.21 -12.66
C GLY A 195 -0.42 -7.48 -12.62
N PRO A 196 -0.46 -6.16 -12.87
CA PRO A 196 0.72 -5.31 -12.87
C PRO A 196 1.27 -5.05 -11.46
N HIS A 197 2.45 -4.46 -11.43
CA HIS A 197 3.04 -3.88 -10.23
C HIS A 197 3.02 -2.35 -10.35
N PHE A 198 2.53 -1.67 -9.32
CA PHE A 198 2.43 -0.22 -9.27
C PHE A 198 3.37 0.38 -8.23
N ASN A 199 3.89 1.57 -8.52
CA ASN A 199 4.61 2.39 -7.56
C ASN A 199 4.28 3.88 -7.75
N VAL A 200 4.11 4.60 -6.64
CA VAL A 200 3.98 6.06 -6.64
C VAL A 200 4.73 6.64 -5.44
N SER A 201 5.48 7.70 -5.67
CA SER A 201 6.21 8.42 -4.62
C SER A 201 5.51 9.75 -4.33
N SER A 202 5.48 10.13 -3.06
CA SER A 202 5.11 11.48 -2.66
C SER A 202 6.16 12.49 -3.15
N LYS A 203 5.79 13.77 -3.14
CA LYS A 203 6.77 14.87 -3.14
C LYS A 203 7.63 14.80 -1.88
N GLU A 204 8.85 15.35 -1.96
CA GLU A 204 9.72 15.47 -0.80
C GLU A 204 9.12 16.43 0.24
N TYR A 205 9.07 15.97 1.49
CA TYR A 205 8.68 16.74 2.65
C TYR A 205 9.93 17.18 3.42
N ASN A 206 10.26 18.46 3.29
CA ASN A 206 11.46 19.05 3.89
C ASN A 206 11.17 19.54 5.30
N ILE A 207 12.04 19.21 6.24
CA ILE A 207 11.89 19.66 7.63
C ILE A 207 12.94 20.70 8.01
N THR A 208 12.54 21.65 8.84
CA THR A 208 13.42 22.60 9.52
C THR A 208 13.28 22.41 11.02
N VAL A 209 14.41 22.18 11.70
CA VAL A 209 14.43 21.94 13.15
C VAL A 209 14.79 23.23 13.88
N PHE A 210 13.91 23.64 14.79
CA PHE A 210 14.11 24.72 15.73
C PHE A 210 14.62 24.18 17.06
N CYS A 211 15.69 24.78 17.54
CA CYS A 211 16.38 24.38 18.76
C CYS A 211 16.30 25.45 19.83
N LYS A 212 16.13 25.02 21.10
CA LYS A 212 16.37 25.91 22.24
C LYS A 212 17.88 26.02 22.46
N TYR A 213 18.40 27.24 22.55
CA TYR A 213 19.78 27.47 22.99
C TYR A 213 19.79 27.68 24.50
N ILE A 214 20.67 26.96 25.19
CA ILE A 214 21.08 27.32 26.54
C ILE A 214 22.36 28.14 26.37
N LEU A 215 22.31 29.42 26.74
CA LEU A 215 23.49 30.27 26.83
C LEU A 215 24.29 29.82 28.06
N ASN A 216 25.29 28.98 27.86
CA ASN A 216 26.27 28.67 28.90
C ASN A 216 27.35 29.77 28.88
N TYR A 217 27.40 30.57 29.94
CA TYR A 217 28.48 31.51 30.18
C TYR A 217 29.62 30.76 30.89
N CYS A 218 30.76 30.58 30.23
CA CYS A 218 31.98 30.11 30.88
C CYS A 218 32.74 31.32 31.42
N THR A 219 32.85 31.44 32.75
CA THR A 219 33.75 32.40 33.40
C THR A 219 35.11 31.74 33.59
N TYR A 220 36.17 32.33 33.04
CA TYR A 220 37.55 31.99 33.37
C TYR A 220 38.11 33.07 34.30
N HIS A 221 38.70 32.68 35.42
CA HIS A 221 39.52 33.57 36.25
C HIS A 221 40.98 33.46 35.79
N LEU A 222 41.40 34.35 34.89
CA LEU A 222 42.82 34.60 34.66
C LEU A 222 43.20 35.85 35.45
N LEU A 223 44.05 35.66 36.45
CA LEU A 223 44.78 36.66 37.24
C LEU A 223 44.40 38.13 36.95
N GLY A 224 43.27 38.57 37.54
CA GLY A 224 42.95 39.99 37.71
C GLY A 224 42.09 40.70 36.65
N TYR A 225 41.72 40.08 35.52
CA TYR A 225 40.82 40.73 34.54
C TYR A 225 39.60 39.85 34.19
N SER A 226 38.40 40.37 34.46
CA SER A 226 37.13 39.76 34.06
C SER A 226 36.81 40.11 32.60
N HIS A 227 37.31 39.32 31.65
CA HIS A 227 36.81 39.37 30.27
C HIS A 227 35.66 38.37 30.08
N ILE A 228 34.48 38.88 29.69
CA ILE A 228 33.39 38.05 29.17
C ILE A 228 33.81 37.62 27.76
N LEU A 229 34.33 36.40 27.59
CA LEU A 229 34.47 35.83 26.26
C LEU A 229 33.09 35.47 25.73
N LYS A 230 32.60 36.26 24.78
CA LYS A 230 31.38 35.95 24.04
C LYS A 230 31.72 34.94 22.94
N PHE A 231 30.92 33.88 22.90
CA PHE A 231 30.75 32.88 21.83
C PHE A 231 31.60 31.62 21.88
N CYS A 232 30.94 30.53 22.27
CA CYS A 232 31.18 29.20 21.73
C CYS A 232 29.88 28.74 21.02
N LEU A 233 29.48 29.42 19.93
CA LEU A 233 28.37 28.96 19.08
C LEU A 233 28.92 27.99 18.04
N ARG A 234 28.91 26.69 18.36
CA ARG A 234 29.16 25.66 17.36
C ARG A 234 27.83 25.05 16.95
N THR A 235 27.07 25.65 16.03
CA THR A 235 25.88 24.97 15.48
C THR A 235 25.64 25.29 14.01
N PRO A 236 26.20 24.53 13.04
CA PRO A 236 25.97 24.81 11.63
C PRO A 236 24.66 24.24 11.06
N ARG A 237 23.70 23.76 11.87
CA ARG A 237 22.61 22.90 11.35
C ARG A 237 21.19 23.09 11.92
N CYS A 238 20.83 24.21 12.55
CA CYS A 238 19.42 24.43 12.98
C CYS A 238 18.99 25.89 12.81
N ALA A 239 17.69 26.12 12.66
CA ALA A 239 17.12 27.47 12.70
C ALA A 239 17.03 27.95 14.15
N SER A 240 17.54 29.15 14.42
CA SER A 240 17.53 29.76 15.75
C SER A 240 16.36 30.71 15.94
N THR A 241 15.54 30.48 16.96
CA THR A 241 14.65 31.49 17.53
C THR A 241 15.28 32.04 18.80
N ALA A 242 15.64 33.33 18.81
CA ALA A 242 16.13 33.99 20.00
C ALA A 242 15.00 34.09 21.04
N LEU A 243 15.18 33.47 22.20
CA LEU A 243 14.35 33.76 23.37
C LEU A 243 14.68 35.20 23.82
N LYS A 244 13.70 36.10 23.77
CA LYS A 244 13.76 37.36 24.52
C LYS A 244 13.94 37.00 26.00
N THR A 245 15.12 37.26 26.55
CA THR A 245 15.35 37.21 28.00
C THR A 245 14.45 38.23 28.69
N PRO A 246 13.84 37.91 29.85
CA PRO A 246 13.20 38.92 30.68
C PRO A 246 14.28 39.92 31.15
N ASN A 247 13.96 41.20 31.02
CA ASN A 247 14.72 42.38 31.47
C ASN A 247 15.93 42.12 32.38
N SER A 248 17.14 42.37 31.86
CA SER A 248 18.30 42.66 32.70
C SER A 248 18.20 44.12 33.15
N THR A 249 18.00 44.31 34.45
CA THR A 249 17.97 45.59 35.14
C THR A 249 19.32 46.31 34.97
N ARG A 250 19.25 47.54 34.47
CA ARG A 250 20.37 48.48 34.32
C ARG A 250 20.83 48.91 35.72
N ILE A 251 21.93 48.36 36.23
CA ILE A 251 22.64 48.94 37.38
C ILE A 251 23.59 50.00 36.82
N MET A 252 23.21 51.27 36.95
CA MET A 252 24.13 52.40 36.83
C MET A 252 24.97 52.44 38.12
N GLY A 253 26.27 52.24 37.99
CA GLY A 253 27.24 52.52 39.05
C GLY A 253 27.61 54.01 39.03
N MET A 254 27.76 54.57 40.23
CA MET A 254 28.23 55.93 40.53
C MET A 254 29.61 56.22 39.93
#